data_AF-A0A3D1UCG2-F1
#
_entry.id   AF-A0A3D1UCG2-F1
#
_cell.length_a   1.000
_cell.length_b   1.000
_cell.length_c   1.000
_cell.angle_alpha   90.00
_cell.angle_beta   90.00
_cell.angle_gamma   90.00
#
_symmetry.space_group_name_H-M   'P 1'
#
loop_
_entity.id
_entity.type
_entity.pdbx_description
1 polymer ?
#
loop_
_entity_poly.entity_id
_entity_poly.type
_entity_poly.pdbx_seq_one_letter_code
_entity_poly.pdbx_strand_id
1 'polypeptide(L)' 'MVCIKQVPDTKKVTGQAMKADGTINRAALPAIFNPEDR' A
#
# COMPACT_ATOMS: atom_id res chain seq x y z
N MET A 1 22.94 7.87 8.78
CA MET A 1 22.07 6.70 8.52
C MET A 1 20.68 7.23 8.22
N VAL A 2 20.05 6.77 7.14
CA VAL A 2 18.68 7.18 6.77
C VAL A 2 17.83 5.92 6.79
N CYS A 3 16.66 6.00 7.44
CA CYS A 3 15.70 4.90 7.47
C CYS A 3 14.75 5.05 6.29
N ILE A 4 14.57 3.98 5.53
CA ILE A 4 13.57 3.91 4.45
C ILE A 4 12.49 2.91 4.85
N LYS A 5 11.26 3.18 4.43
CA LYS A 5 10.08 2.39 4.71
C LYS A 5 9.47 1.87 3.42
N GLN A 6 9.36 0.57 3.31
CA GLN A 6 8.50 -0.04 2.30
C GLN A 6 7.03 0.10 2.73
N VAL A 7 6.17 0.52 1.81
CA VAL A 7 4.74 0.68 2.02
C VAL A 7 3.94 0.05 0.89
N PRO A 8 2.71 -0.43 1.15
CA PRO A 8 1.77 -0.71 0.07
C PRO A 8 1.45 0.59 -0.68
N ASP A 9 1.29 0.52 -2.01
CA ASP A 9 0.91 1.66 -2.84
C ASP A 9 -0.55 2.06 -2.60
N THR A 10 -0.77 2.90 -1.59
CA THR A 10 -2.12 3.34 -1.17
C THR A 10 -2.83 4.18 -2.24
N LYS A 11 -2.10 4.71 -3.23
CA LYS A 11 -2.72 5.44 -4.36
C LYS A 11 -3.45 4.50 -5.32
N LYS A 12 -3.21 3.19 -5.24
CA LYS A 12 -3.84 2.15 -6.08
C LYS A 12 -4.98 1.41 -5.41
N VAL A 13 -5.51 1.91 -4.30
CA VAL A 13 -6.70 1.32 -3.69
C VAL A 13 -7.89 1.49 -4.63
N THR A 14 -8.47 0.36 -5.04
CA THR A 14 -9.69 0.29 -5.85
C THR A 14 -10.69 -0.66 -5.19
N GLY A 15 -11.92 -0.71 -5.70
CA GLY A 15 -12.93 -1.69 -5.24
C GLY A 15 -12.48 -3.15 -5.33
N GLN A 16 -11.52 -3.46 -6.22
CA GLN A 16 -10.94 -4.81 -6.35
C GLN A 16 -10.00 -5.18 -5.19
N ALA A 17 -9.41 -4.17 -4.54
CA ALA A 17 -8.58 -4.36 -3.36
C ALA A 17 -9.41 -4.44 -2.07
N MET A 18 -10.74 -4.22 -2.15
CA MET A 18 -11.65 -4.31 -1.02
C MET A 18 -12.14 -5.75 -0.83
N LYS A 19 -12.25 -6.18 0.43
CA LYS A 19 -12.94 -7.40 0.81
C LYS A 19 -14.43 -7.13 1.02
N ALA A 20 -15.23 -8.19 1.02
CA ALA A 20 -16.67 -8.13 1.24
C ALA A 20 -17.05 -7.60 2.64
N ASP A 21 -16.15 -7.72 3.63
CA ASP A 21 -16.34 -7.21 4.99
C ASP A 21 -15.99 -5.71 5.14
N GLY A 22 -15.66 -5.03 4.05
CA GLY A 22 -15.30 -3.61 4.04
C GLY A 22 -13.84 -3.33 4.39
N THR A 23 -13.02 -4.36 4.66
CA THR A 23 -11.58 -4.20 4.91
C THR A 23 -10.76 -4.22 3.61
N ILE A 24 -9.54 -3.67 3.64
CA ILE A 24 -8.64 -3.67 2.49
C ILE A 24 -7.77 -4.95 2.50
N ASN A 25 -7.71 -5.63 1.35
CA ASN A 25 -6.72 -6.66 1.09
C ASN A 25 -5.37 -6.02 0.73
N ARG A 26 -4.53 -5.77 1.75
CA ARG A 26 -3.21 -5.16 1.57
C ARG A 26 -2.28 -5.98 0.65
N ALA A 27 -2.48 -7.29 0.55
CA ALA A 27 -1.68 -8.15 -0.33
C ALA A 27 -2.01 -7.93 -1.82
N ALA A 28 -3.13 -7.30 -2.14
CA ALA A 28 -3.49 -6.94 -3.51
C ALA A 28 -2.78 -5.67 -4.00
N LEU A 29 -2.08 -4.94 -3.12
CA LEU A 29 -1.38 -3.70 -3.47
C LEU A 29 0.12 -3.96 -3.68
N PRO A 30 0.73 -3.38 -4.72
CA PRO A 30 2.18 -3.44 -4.90
C PRO A 30 2.92 -2.81 -3.72
N ALA A 31 4.04 -3.42 -3.31
CA ALA A 31 4.94 -2.82 -2.35
C ALA A 31 5.88 -1.83 -3.04
N ILE A 32 5.97 -0.61 -2.53
CA ILE A 32 6.82 0.47 -3.03
C ILE A 32 7.65 1.07 -1.89
N PHE A 33 8.71 1.80 -2.20
CA PHE A 33 9.32 2.69 -1.21
C PHE A 33 8.40 3.88 -0.95
N ASN A 34 8.31 4.29 0.31
CA ASN A 34 7.50 5.44 0.70
C ASN A 34 7.96 6.69 -0.08
N PRO A 35 7.05 7.37 -0.80
CA PRO A 35 7.42 8.55 -1.58
C PRO A 35 8.04 9.69 -0.77
N GLU A 36 7.72 9.78 0.53
CA GLU A 36 8.27 10.77 1.47
C GLU A 36 9.73 10.47 1.87
N ASP A 37 10.23 9.26 1.62
CA ASP A 37 11.58 8.84 1.99
C ASP A 37 12.59 9.08 0.83
N ARG A 38 12.20 9.90 -0.16
CA ARG A 38 13.03 10.30 -1.30
C ARG A 38 13.93 11.49 -0.98
#